data_AF-A0A2P4XJF7-F1
#
_entry.id   AF-A0A2P4XJF7-F1
#
_cell.length_a   1.000
_cell.length_b   1.000
_cell.length_c   1.000
_cell.angle_alpha   90.00
_cell.angle_beta   90.00
_cell.angle_gamma   90.00
#
_symmetry.space_group_name_H-M   'P 1'
#
loop_
_entity.id
_entity.type
_entity.pdbx_description
1 polymer ?
#
loop_
_entity_poly.entity_id
_entity_poly.type
_entity_poly.pdbx_seq_one_letter_code
_entity_poly.pdbx_strand_id
1 'polypeptide(L)'
;MSALVDETSAILTPAARKLAFKDELEQARKRALEGGGAKRVANQHAKGKLTARERIELLLDKGTFREYDMLKSHRCSDFGMEKQQYPGDGVVT
;
A
#
# COMPACT_ATOMS: atom_id res chain seq x y z
N MET A 1 6.12 29.23 -33.79
CA MET A 1 5.48 30.25 -32.94
C MET A 1 4.60 29.51 -31.94
N SER A 2 5.22 28.78 -31.02
CA SER A 2 5.63 29.23 -29.68
C SER A 2 4.46 29.71 -28.84
N ALA A 3 3.98 28.82 -27.97
CA ALA A 3 3.59 29.07 -26.58
C ALA A 3 2.92 27.78 -26.06
N LEU A 4 3.20 27.20 -24.91
CA LEU A 4 4.13 27.45 -23.82
C LEU A 4 4.19 26.11 -23.09
N VAL A 5 5.40 25.63 -22.86
CA VAL A 5 5.68 24.50 -21.97
C VAL A 5 5.11 24.81 -20.58
N ASP A 6 4.33 23.86 -20.07
CA ASP A 6 3.91 23.62 -18.68
C ASP A 6 4.60 24.50 -17.61
N GLU A 7 4.17 25.75 -17.49
CA GLU A 7 4.59 26.70 -16.45
C GLU A 7 3.80 26.39 -15.17
N THR A 8 4.27 25.43 -14.37
CA THR A 8 4.36 25.50 -12.89
C THR A 8 4.75 24.14 -12.31
N SER A 9 6.02 23.75 -12.49
CA SER A 9 6.69 23.06 -11.38
C SER A 9 6.86 24.09 -10.27
N ALA A 10 5.80 24.34 -9.48
CA ALA A 10 5.91 25.16 -8.28
C ALA A 10 7.07 24.58 -7.47
N ILE A 11 8.12 25.37 -7.29
CA ILE A 11 9.27 24.98 -6.47
C ILE A 11 8.72 24.87 -5.04
N LEU A 12 8.26 23.68 -4.68
CA LEU A 12 7.80 23.37 -3.34
C LEU A 12 8.95 23.68 -2.39
N THR A 13 8.67 24.45 -1.35
CA THR A 13 9.64 24.59 -0.27
C THR A 13 9.97 23.20 0.27
N PRO A 14 11.18 22.98 0.82
CA PRO A 14 11.54 21.69 1.40
C PRO A 14 10.50 21.18 2.41
N ALA A 15 9.88 22.09 3.18
CA ALA A 15 8.80 21.76 4.11
C ALA A 15 7.52 21.30 3.40
N ALA A 16 7.09 22.01 2.35
CA ALA A 16 5.89 21.64 1.59
C ALA A 16 6.05 20.31 0.86
N ARG A 17 7.25 20.04 0.29
CA ARG A 17 7.58 18.76 -0.34
C ARG A 17 7.56 17.61 0.66
N LYS A 18 8.12 17.82 1.87
CA LYS A 18 8.10 16.82 2.94
C LYS A 18 6.67 16.49 3.37
N LEU A 19 5.80 17.49 3.46
CA LEU A 19 4.40 17.29 3.84
C LEU A 19 3.65 16.48 2.77
N ALA A 20 3.75 16.86 1.50
CA ALA A 20 3.14 16.13 0.40
C ALA A 20 3.60 14.66 0.35
N PHE A 21 4.91 14.42 0.51
CA PHE A 21 5.46 13.06 0.57
C PHE A 21 4.92 12.25 1.76
N LYS A 22 4.77 12.89 2.93
CA LYS A 22 4.20 12.23 4.11
C LYS A 22 2.76 11.80 3.84
N ASP A 23 1.95 12.65 3.22
CA ASP A 23 0.57 12.33 2.90
C ASP A 23 0.48 11.20 1.87
N GLU A 24 1.32 11.20 0.85
CA GLU A 24 1.44 10.11 -0.13
C GLU A 24 1.82 8.78 0.55
N LEU A 25 2.79 8.81 1.46
CA LEU A 25 3.22 7.64 2.22
C LEU A 25 2.10 7.06 3.09
N GLU A 26 1.36 7.92 3.80
CA GLU A 26 0.22 7.48 4.61
C GLU A 26 -0.91 6.90 3.76
N GLN A 27 -1.18 7.47 2.58
CA GLN A 27 -2.11 6.90 1.62
C GLN A 27 -1.64 5.54 1.07
N ALA A 28 -0.35 5.38 0.80
CA ALA A 28 0.23 4.11 0.37
C ALA A 28 0.08 3.03 1.47
N ARG A 29 0.34 3.39 2.73
CA ARG A 29 0.14 2.52 3.90
C ARG A 29 -1.32 2.10 4.05
N LYS A 30 -2.27 3.03 3.96
CA LYS A 30 -3.70 2.71 4.02
C LYS A 30 -4.11 1.68 2.97
N ARG A 31 -3.68 1.88 1.72
CA ARG A 31 -3.93 0.91 0.63
C ARG A 31 -3.31 -0.47 0.90
N ALA A 32 -2.10 -0.52 1.46
CA ALA A 32 -1.46 -1.80 1.81
C ALA A 32 -2.21 -2.55 2.93
N LEU A 33 -2.76 -1.81 3.90
CA LEU A 33 -3.54 -2.38 5.00
C LEU A 33 -4.88 -2.96 4.55
N GLU A 34 -5.48 -2.44 3.46
CA GLU A 34 -6.69 -3.01 2.84
C GLU A 34 -6.46 -4.43 2.28
N GLY A 35 -5.21 -4.78 1.97
CA GLY A 35 -4.80 -6.09 1.46
C GLY A 35 -5.57 -6.48 0.20
N GLY A 36 -6.26 -7.62 0.23
CA GLY A 36 -7.05 -8.12 -0.89
C GLY A 36 -8.36 -7.35 -1.16
N GLY A 37 -8.66 -6.32 -0.36
CA GLY A 37 -9.88 -5.50 -0.42
C GLY A 37 -11.07 -6.11 0.35
N ALA A 38 -12.05 -5.26 0.66
CA ALA A 38 -13.19 -5.58 1.53
C ALA A 38 -13.94 -6.87 1.14
N LYS A 39 -14.14 -7.10 -0.18
CA LYS A 39 -14.80 -8.32 -0.67
C LYS A 39 -14.04 -9.59 -0.30
N ARG A 40 -12.71 -9.60 -0.43
CA ARG A 40 -11.88 -10.78 -0.10
C ARG A 40 -11.78 -10.99 1.40
N VAL A 41 -11.70 -9.92 2.17
CA VAL A 41 -11.74 -9.96 3.65
C VAL A 41 -13.05 -10.58 4.13
N ALA A 42 -14.19 -10.07 3.66
CA ALA A 42 -15.51 -10.63 4.00
C ALA A 42 -15.63 -12.12 3.65
N ASN A 43 -15.09 -12.54 2.49
CA ASN A 43 -15.08 -13.95 2.10
C ASN A 43 -14.20 -14.83 3.01
N GLN A 44 -13.13 -14.29 3.60
CA GLN A 44 -12.33 -15.03 4.58
C GLN A 44 -13.07 -15.18 5.90
N HIS A 45 -13.64 -14.09 6.41
CA HIS A 45 -14.43 -14.10 7.64
C HIS A 45 -15.68 -14.99 7.54
N ALA A 46 -16.37 -14.98 6.40
CA ALA A 46 -17.51 -15.87 6.14
C ALA A 46 -17.14 -17.36 6.18
N LYS A 47 -15.85 -17.71 5.98
CA LYS A 47 -15.31 -19.06 6.12
C LYS A 47 -14.80 -19.37 7.54
N GLY A 48 -15.04 -18.49 8.51
CA GLY A 48 -14.52 -18.60 9.87
C GLY A 48 -13.01 -18.37 9.98
N LYS A 49 -12.39 -17.73 8.98
CA LYS A 49 -10.94 -17.49 8.94
C LYS A 49 -10.62 -16.04 9.24
N LEU A 50 -9.60 -15.84 10.06
CA LEU A 50 -8.93 -14.54 10.23
C LEU A 50 -8.09 -14.20 8.99
N THR A 51 -7.90 -12.91 8.74
CA THR A 51 -6.94 -12.35 7.79
C THR A 51 -5.50 -12.59 8.27
N ALA A 52 -4.51 -12.33 7.40
CA ALA A 52 -3.11 -12.49 7.77
C ALA A 52 -2.70 -11.59 8.95
N ARG A 53 -3.09 -10.30 8.92
CA ARG A 53 -2.73 -9.34 9.97
C ARG A 53 -3.48 -9.61 11.29
N GLU A 54 -4.74 -10.01 11.23
CA GLU A 54 -5.48 -10.45 12.44
C GLU A 54 -4.82 -11.65 13.13
N ARG A 55 -4.24 -12.59 12.36
CA ARG A 55 -3.49 -13.72 12.95
C ARG A 55 -2.18 -13.28 13.60
N ILE A 56 -1.48 -12.33 13.00
CA ILE A 56 -0.24 -11.76 13.56
C ILE A 56 -0.55 -11.03 14.87
N GLU A 57 -1.62 -10.23 14.90
CA GLU A 57 -2.06 -9.54 16.11
C GLU A 57 -2.49 -10.50 17.23
N LEU A 58 -3.02 -11.68 16.89
CA LEU A 58 -3.35 -12.72 17.88
C LEU A 58 -2.11 -13.44 18.41
N LEU A 59 -1.09 -13.62 17.56
CA LEU A 59 0.10 -14.40 17.88
C LEU A 59 1.14 -13.60 18.67
N LEU A 60 1.31 -12.32 18.35
CA LEU A 60 2.37 -11.47 18.88
C LEU A 60 1.87 -10.52 19.96
N ASP A 61 2.78 -10.11 20.85
CA ASP A 61 2.48 -9.10 21.85
C ASP A 61 2.04 -7.79 21.20
N LYS A 62 1.00 -7.18 21.75
CA LYS A 62 0.38 -5.98 21.20
C LYS A 62 1.41 -4.86 20.98
N GLY A 63 1.49 -4.36 19.74
CA GLY A 63 2.35 -3.23 19.38
C GLY A 63 3.82 -3.59 19.13
N THR A 64 4.19 -4.87 19.19
CA THR A 64 5.56 -5.33 18.94
C THR A 64 5.86 -5.62 17.48
N PHE A 65 4.84 -5.98 16.69
CA PHE A 65 5.01 -6.31 15.28
C PHE A 65 5.55 -5.12 14.47
N ARG A 66 6.58 -5.38 13.66
CA ARG A 66 7.19 -4.43 12.72
C ARG A 66 7.23 -5.06 11.35
N GLU A 67 6.35 -4.59 10.47
CA GLU A 67 6.20 -5.12 9.12
C GLU A 67 7.34 -4.63 8.21
N TYR A 68 7.95 -5.56 7.47
CA TYR A 68 8.88 -5.29 6.39
C TYR A 68 8.18 -5.42 5.03
N ASP A 69 8.73 -4.75 4.01
CA ASP A 69 8.29 -4.87 2.61
C ASP A 69 6.79 -4.58 2.33
N MET A 70 6.06 -3.91 3.24
CA MET A 70 4.63 -3.57 3.12
C MET A 70 4.23 -2.94 1.78
N LEU A 71 5.10 -2.10 1.19
CA LEU A 71 4.83 -1.36 -0.04
C LEU A 71 5.41 -2.03 -1.30
N LYS A 72 6.01 -3.21 -1.16
CA LYS A 72 6.60 -3.95 -2.28
C LYS A 72 5.50 -4.60 -3.12
N SER A 73 5.71 -4.66 -4.43
CA SER A 73 4.85 -5.39 -5.35
C SER A 73 5.70 -6.27 -6.27
N HIS A 74 5.07 -7.27 -6.89
CA HIS A 74 5.72 -8.03 -7.94
C HIS A 74 6.13 -7.14 -9.12
N ARG A 75 7.10 -7.64 -9.89
CA ARG A 75 7.51 -7.05 -11.19
C ARG A 75 7.08 -7.88 -12.39
N CYS A 76 6.29 -8.93 -12.16
CA CYS A 76 5.78 -9.79 -13.22
C CYS A 76 4.80 -9.03 -14.13
N SER A 77 4.99 -9.17 -15.44
CA SER A 77 4.12 -8.64 -16.50
C SER A 77 3.45 -9.73 -17.34
N ASP A 78 3.68 -11.00 -17.00
CA ASP A 78 3.09 -12.12 -17.73
C ASP A 78 1.60 -12.25 -17.41
N PHE A 79 0.82 -12.73 -18.36
CA PHE A 79 -0.61 -13.05 -18.19
C PHE A 79 -1.48 -11.88 -17.68
N GLY A 80 -1.07 -10.63 -17.91
CA GLY A 80 -1.82 -9.44 -17.48
C GLY A 80 -1.64 -9.09 -15.99
N MET A 81 -0.62 -9.66 -15.33
CA MET A 81 -0.32 -9.41 -13.92
C MET A 81 -0.04 -7.95 -13.62
N GLU A 82 0.46 -7.16 -14.57
CA GLU A 82 0.72 -5.73 -14.43
C GLU A 82 -0.52 -4.92 -14.05
N LYS A 83 -1.71 -5.45 -14.36
CA LYS A 83 -3.02 -4.83 -14.07
C LYS A 83 -3.46 -5.02 -12.61
N GLN A 84 -2.83 -5.93 -11.87
CA GLN A 84 -3.23 -6.29 -10.51
C GLN A 84 -2.05 -6.22 -9.54
N GLN A 85 -1.76 -5.02 -9.06
CA GLN A 85 -0.72 -4.84 -8.05
C GLN A 85 -1.32 -4.73 -6.66
N TYR A 86 -0.86 -5.60 -5.77
CA TYR A 86 -1.21 -5.57 -4.35
C TYR A 86 0.07 -5.32 -3.54
N PRO A 87 0.13 -4.26 -2.72
CA PRO A 87 1.25 -4.04 -1.81
C PRO A 87 1.43 -5.23 -0.85
N GLY A 88 2.68 -5.60 -0.58
CA GLY A 88 3.09 -6.77 0.18
C GLY A 88 3.11 -8.08 -0.63
N ASP A 89 2.73 -8.05 -1.92
CA ASP A 89 2.74 -9.21 -2.84
C ASP A 89 2.07 -10.48 -2.28
N GLY A 90 1.03 -10.29 -1.47
CA GLY A 90 0.24 -11.37 -0.87
C GLY A 90 0.81 -11.98 0.42
N VAL A 91 1.93 -11.47 0.95
CA VAL A 91 2.53 -11.92 2.20
C VAL A 91 2.74 -10.76 3.18
N VAL A 92 2.69 -11.06 4.48
CA VAL A 92 3.02 -10.11 5.56
C VAL A 92 4.18 -10.70 6.35
N THR A 93 5.27 -9.95 6.52
CA THR A 93 6.53 -10.39 7.14
C THR A 93 7.02 -9.42 8.18
#